data_AF-A0A1U8Q4G7-F1
#
_entry.id   AF-A0A1U8Q4G7-F1
#
_cell.length_a   1.000
_cell.length_b   1.000
_cell.length_c   1.000
_cell.angle_alpha   90.00
_cell.angle_beta   90.00
_cell.angle_gamma   90.00
#
_symmetry.space_group_name_H-M   'P 1'
#
loop_
_entity.id
_entity.type
_entity.pdbx_description
1 polymer ?
#
loop_
_entity_poly.entity_id
_entity_poly.type
_entity_poly.pdbx_seq_one_letter_code
_entity_poly.pdbx_strand_id
1 'polypeptide(L)'
;MGKGPRSDLEAATYPDRAPQYFYPPQPKPWFPWLVPTIFIVDVALFAYTMYVNDCPSTTGIDLCVFPSLGRFSFQPLSQNPLFGPSTTTLELMGALEWRLVVKKGEWWRLFSCIWLHAGAIHLIANMMSLLFIGVRLEQEFGFLKIGLLYVLSGFGGSLLSSLNLQSAMSVGASGALFGMLGAMLSELLTNWTIYSNKVPSNYIFFCKICEQFTHQG
;
A
#
# COMPACT_ATOMS: atom_id res chain seq x y z
N MET A 1 48.51 -61.36 -45.98
CA MET A 1 47.50 -61.55 -44.91
C MET A 1 48.20 -61.35 -43.57
N GLY A 2 47.79 -60.52 -42.62
CA GLY A 2 46.69 -59.56 -42.55
C GLY A 2 47.09 -58.41 -41.62
N LYS A 3 46.76 -57.18 -42.03
CA LYS A 3 46.84 -56.00 -41.15
C LYS A 3 45.67 -56.10 -40.18
N GLY A 4 45.95 -56.29 -38.88
CA GLY A 4 44.94 -56.12 -37.83
C GLY A 4 44.56 -54.64 -37.72
N PRO A 5 43.28 -54.28 -37.54
CA PRO A 5 42.87 -52.88 -37.44
C PRO A 5 43.35 -52.31 -36.11
N ARG A 6 44.06 -51.18 -36.20
CA ARG A 6 44.52 -50.37 -35.07
C ARG A 6 43.30 -49.60 -34.55
N SER A 7 42.88 -49.93 -33.34
CA SER A 7 42.04 -49.15 -32.41
C SER A 7 41.57 -47.76 -32.86
N ASP A 8 40.38 -47.68 -33.46
CA ASP A 8 39.62 -46.43 -33.65
C ASP A 8 38.64 -46.20 -32.48
N LEU A 9 39.11 -46.35 -31.25
CA LEU A 9 38.31 -46.22 -30.03
C LEU A 9 39.10 -45.41 -29.00
N GLU A 10 39.22 -44.10 -29.21
CA GLU A 10 39.35 -43.08 -28.13
C GLU A 10 39.60 -41.70 -28.74
N ALA A 11 38.54 -41.09 -29.26
CA ALA A 11 38.45 -39.64 -29.37
C ALA A 11 36.98 -39.23 -29.25
N ALA A 12 36.30 -39.72 -28.21
CA ALA A 12 35.06 -39.10 -27.76
C ALA A 12 35.45 -37.78 -27.07
N THR A 13 35.58 -36.72 -27.86
CA THR A 13 35.69 -35.34 -27.36
C THR A 13 34.51 -35.13 -26.42
N TYR A 14 34.80 -35.00 -25.11
CA TYR A 14 33.78 -34.63 -24.12
C TYR A 14 33.03 -33.41 -24.66
N PRO A 15 31.68 -33.40 -24.66
CA PRO A 15 30.93 -32.23 -25.08
C PRO A 15 31.37 -31.03 -24.23
N ASP A 16 31.56 -29.89 -24.90
CA ASP A 16 31.86 -28.61 -24.27
C ASP A 16 30.99 -28.43 -23.03
N ARG A 17 31.63 -27.98 -21.94
CA ARG A 17 30.99 -27.71 -20.65
C ARG A 17 29.69 -26.95 -20.89
N ALA A 18 28.56 -27.52 -20.45
CA ALA A 18 27.23 -26.92 -20.66
C ALA A 18 27.27 -25.41 -20.34
N PRO A 19 26.64 -24.55 -21.15
CA PRO A 19 26.65 -23.12 -20.92
C PRO A 19 26.21 -22.85 -19.48
N GLN A 20 27.05 -22.14 -18.72
CA GLN A 20 26.66 -21.73 -17.37
C GLN A 20 25.41 -20.86 -17.49
N TYR A 21 24.27 -21.41 -17.05
CA TYR A 21 23.08 -20.61 -16.87
C TYR A 21 23.43 -19.49 -15.87
N PHE A 22 23.49 -18.26 -16.37
CA PHE A 22 23.60 -17.09 -15.51
C PHE A 22 22.27 -17.00 -14.74
N TYR A 23 22.25 -17.54 -13.53
CA TYR A 23 21.20 -17.22 -12.58
C TYR A 23 21.50 -15.81 -12.07
N PRO A 24 20.71 -14.77 -12.46
CA PRO A 24 20.90 -13.47 -11.85
C PRO A 24 20.77 -13.65 -10.33
N PRO A 25 21.63 -12.99 -9.54
CA PRO A 25 21.53 -13.07 -8.10
C PRO A 25 20.10 -12.71 -7.70
N GLN A 26 19.49 -13.56 -6.89
CA GLN A 26 18.15 -13.31 -6.36
C GLN A 26 18.16 -11.91 -5.72
N PRO A 27 17.19 -11.04 -6.05
CA PRO A 27 17.09 -9.73 -5.42
C PRO A 27 17.09 -9.94 -3.91
N LYS A 28 18.01 -9.27 -3.19
CA LYS A 28 18.06 -9.38 -1.74
C LYS A 28 16.69 -8.92 -1.20
N PRO A 29 16.05 -9.69 -0.31
CA PRO A 29 14.79 -9.27 0.29
C PRO A 29 15.00 -7.95 1.02
N TRP A 30 14.24 -6.93 0.65
CA TRP A 30 14.30 -5.63 1.29
C TRP A 30 13.57 -5.72 2.63
N PHE A 31 14.19 -5.22 3.68
CA PHE A 31 13.49 -4.99 4.94
C PHE A 31 12.57 -3.77 4.76
N PRO A 32 11.24 -3.93 4.81
CA PRO A 32 10.31 -2.82 4.62
C PRO A 32 10.30 -1.96 5.88
N TRP A 33 10.82 -0.74 5.79
CA TRP A 33 10.89 0.20 6.93
C TRP A 33 10.08 1.46 6.66
N LEU A 34 9.88 1.84 5.40
CA LEU A 34 9.17 3.05 5.04
C LEU A 34 7.69 2.92 5.41
N VAL A 35 7.04 1.83 5.01
CA VAL A 35 5.60 1.64 5.23
C VAL A 35 5.25 1.55 6.73
N PRO A 36 5.97 0.77 7.56
CA PRO A 36 5.79 0.81 9.01
C PRO A 36 6.03 2.21 9.60
N THR A 37 6.98 2.98 9.06
CA THR A 37 7.23 4.35 9.52
C THR A 37 6.05 5.27 9.21
N ILE A 38 5.50 5.20 7.99
CA ILE A 38 4.30 5.96 7.59
C ILE A 38 3.13 5.63 8.54
N PHE A 39 2.91 4.33 8.81
CA PHE A 39 1.89 3.89 9.76
C PHE A 39 2.04 4.55 11.14
N ILE A 40 3.25 4.53 11.71
CA ILE A 40 3.53 5.12 13.02
C ILE A 40 3.26 6.64 13.00
N VAL A 41 3.69 7.33 11.93
CA VAL A 41 3.48 8.76 11.76
C VAL A 41 2.00 9.11 11.67
N ASP A 42 1.21 8.37 10.90
CA ASP A 42 -0.23 8.60 10.76
C ASP A 42 -0.99 8.37 12.07
N VAL A 43 -0.64 7.32 12.83
CA VAL A 43 -1.22 7.09 14.16
C VAL A 43 -0.83 8.21 15.13
N ALA A 44 0.44 8.63 15.14
CA ALA A 44 0.92 9.70 16.00
C ALA A 44 0.25 11.05 15.68
N LEU A 45 0.12 11.39 14.40
CA LEU A 45 -0.54 12.63 13.95
C LEU A 45 -2.03 12.61 14.23
N PHE A 46 -2.70 11.46 14.10
CA PHE A 46 -4.09 11.33 14.52
C PHE A 46 -4.24 11.55 16.03
N ALA A 47 -3.38 10.93 16.86
CA ALA A 47 -3.38 11.15 18.30
C ALA A 47 -3.12 12.63 18.65
N TYR A 48 -2.17 13.28 17.98
CA TYR A 48 -1.91 14.70 18.15
C TYR A 48 -3.11 15.57 17.74
N THR A 49 -3.77 15.24 16.63
CA THR A 49 -4.99 15.93 16.20
C THR A 49 -6.12 15.81 17.23
N MET A 50 -6.28 14.63 17.81
CA MET A 50 -7.25 14.39 18.88
C MET A 50 -6.88 15.17 20.15
N TYR A 51 -5.60 15.25 20.49
CA TYR A 51 -5.12 16.06 21.61
C TYR A 51 -5.43 17.56 21.43
N VAL A 52 -5.22 18.10 20.22
CA VAL A 52 -5.53 19.50 19.89
C VAL A 52 -7.04 19.73 19.84
N ASN A 53 -7.83 18.72 19.45
CA ASN A 53 -9.28 18.83 19.35
C ASN A 53 -9.95 19.10 20.70
N ASP A 54 -9.49 18.43 21.76
CA ASP A 54 -9.94 18.62 23.15
C ASP A 54 -11.47 18.80 23.29
N CYS A 55 -12.22 17.77 22.90
CA CYS A 55 -13.69 17.81 22.86
C CYS A 55 -14.34 18.32 24.17
N PRO A 56 -13.92 17.86 25.37
CA PRO A 56 -14.53 18.31 26.62
C PRO A 56 -14.42 19.82 26.84
N SER A 57 -13.31 20.44 26.40
CA SER A 57 -13.10 21.88 26.53
C SER A 57 -13.87 22.68 25.47
N THR A 58 -14.10 22.13 24.28
CA THR A 58 -14.76 22.86 23.18
C THR A 58 -16.27 22.71 23.17
N THR A 59 -16.77 21.51 23.42
CA THR A 59 -18.17 21.12 23.17
C THR A 59 -18.90 20.81 24.49
N GLY A 60 -18.16 20.49 25.56
CA GLY A 60 -18.71 20.05 26.83
C GLY A 60 -18.70 18.52 26.96
N ILE A 61 -18.31 18.04 28.13
CA ILE A 61 -18.00 16.62 28.38
C ILE A 61 -19.17 15.66 28.11
N ASP A 62 -20.41 16.10 28.37
CA ASP A 62 -21.60 15.25 28.26
C ASP A 62 -22.02 14.97 26.81
N LEU A 63 -21.54 15.78 25.85
CA LEU A 63 -21.85 15.65 24.43
C LEU A 63 -20.78 14.85 23.68
N CYS A 64 -19.59 14.70 24.25
CA CYS A 64 -18.49 13.99 23.61
C CYS A 64 -18.71 12.47 23.61
N VAL A 65 -18.23 11.82 22.57
CA VAL A 65 -18.24 10.36 22.46
C VAL A 65 -17.02 9.81 23.20
N PHE A 66 -17.25 8.84 24.10
CA PHE A 66 -16.26 8.30 25.03
C PHE A 66 -15.61 9.37 25.94
N PRO A 67 -16.38 9.99 26.86
CA PRO A 67 -15.87 11.03 27.75
C PRO A 67 -14.77 10.55 28.70
N SER A 68 -14.68 9.23 28.94
CA SER A 68 -13.60 8.61 29.73
C SER A 68 -12.20 8.80 29.14
N LEU A 69 -12.08 9.13 27.84
CA LEU A 69 -10.80 9.40 27.18
C LEU A 69 -10.27 10.83 27.44
N GLY A 70 -11.04 11.69 28.12
CA GLY A 70 -10.65 13.06 28.43
C GLY A 70 -10.39 13.88 27.16
N ARG A 71 -9.19 14.46 27.02
CA ARG A 71 -8.84 15.30 25.87
C ARG A 71 -8.92 14.55 24.53
N PHE A 72 -8.79 13.23 24.54
CA PHE A 72 -8.86 12.38 23.35
C PHE A 72 -10.29 11.91 23.02
N SER A 73 -11.31 12.42 23.70
CA SER A 73 -12.70 12.13 23.37
C SER A 73 -13.07 12.64 21.98
N PHE A 74 -13.96 11.91 21.32
CA PHE A 74 -14.39 12.23 19.95
C PHE A 74 -15.56 13.21 19.96
N GLN A 75 -15.70 13.97 18.88
CA GLN A 75 -16.84 14.85 18.70
C GLN A 75 -18.15 14.03 18.58
N PRO A 76 -19.32 14.66 18.85
CA PRO A 76 -20.61 14.02 18.70
C PRO A 76 -20.78 13.38 17.32
N LEU A 77 -21.44 12.22 17.24
CA LEU A 77 -21.66 11.52 15.96
C LEU A 77 -22.51 12.33 14.96
N SER A 78 -23.31 13.27 15.45
CA SER A 78 -24.04 14.23 14.60
C SER A 78 -23.10 15.18 13.85
N GLN A 79 -21.91 15.45 14.41
CA GLN A 79 -20.90 16.30 13.79
C GLN A 79 -19.87 15.46 13.01
N ASN A 80 -19.37 14.37 13.61
CA ASN A 80 -18.39 13.51 12.97
C ASN A 80 -18.75 12.02 13.17
N PRO A 81 -19.38 11.38 12.16
CA PRO A 81 -19.78 9.98 12.27
C PRO A 81 -18.59 9.01 12.25
N LEU A 82 -17.37 9.47 11.92
CA LEU A 82 -16.18 8.62 11.79
C LEU A 82 -15.39 8.47 13.09
N PHE A 83 -15.95 8.91 14.23
CA PHE A 83 -15.28 9.00 15.54
C PHE A 83 -13.98 9.80 15.41
N GLY A 84 -14.11 11.12 15.26
CA GLY A 84 -12.98 11.99 14.97
C GLY A 84 -13.07 13.37 15.61
N PRO A 85 -12.11 14.25 15.27
CA PRO A 85 -12.08 15.63 15.72
C PRO A 85 -13.13 16.48 14.98
N SER A 86 -13.24 17.75 15.37
CA SER A 86 -14.06 18.73 14.65
C SER A 86 -13.44 19.10 13.30
N THR A 87 -14.27 19.57 12.37
CA THR A 87 -13.81 20.12 11.08
C THR A 87 -12.90 21.33 11.26
N THR A 88 -13.19 22.18 12.25
CA THR A 88 -12.36 23.35 12.60
C THR A 88 -10.96 22.93 13.04
N THR A 89 -10.85 21.88 13.86
CA THR A 89 -9.55 21.33 14.28
C THR A 89 -8.78 20.79 13.08
N LEU A 90 -9.44 20.06 12.18
CA LEU A 90 -8.81 19.55 10.96
C LEU A 90 -8.31 20.68 10.05
N GLU A 91 -9.12 21.73 9.85
CA GLU A 91 -8.74 22.91 9.07
C GLU A 91 -7.51 23.60 9.67
N LEU A 92 -7.48 23.78 11.00
CA LEU A 92 -6.32 24.33 11.72
C LEU A 92 -5.06 23.48 11.51
N MET A 93 -5.22 22.16 11.55
CA MET A 93 -4.13 21.19 11.41
C MET A 93 -3.58 21.06 9.99
N GLY A 94 -4.22 21.67 8.99
CA GLY A 94 -3.77 21.62 7.61
C GLY A 94 -4.62 20.75 6.69
N ALA A 95 -5.90 20.53 7.01
CA ALA A 95 -6.82 19.88 6.09
C ALA A 95 -6.93 20.67 4.78
N LEU A 96 -7.26 19.93 3.72
CA LEU A 96 -7.39 20.50 2.39
C LEU A 96 -8.76 21.15 2.23
N GLU A 97 -8.76 22.47 2.03
CA GLU A 97 -9.91 23.26 1.59
C GLU A 97 -9.51 24.05 0.35
N TRP A 98 -10.26 23.89 -0.75
CA TRP A 98 -9.99 24.55 -2.03
C TRP A 98 -9.76 26.05 -1.90
N ARG A 99 -10.60 26.74 -1.13
CA ARG A 99 -10.54 28.19 -0.96
C ARG A 99 -9.24 28.64 -0.28
N LEU A 100 -8.73 27.89 0.70
CA LEU A 100 -7.48 28.21 1.38
C LEU A 100 -6.28 28.00 0.45
N VAL A 101 -6.29 26.92 -0.34
CA VAL A 101 -5.21 26.64 -1.30
C VAL A 101 -5.19 27.69 -2.42
N VAL A 102 -6.32 27.93 -3.07
CA VAL A 102 -6.37 28.76 -4.29
C VAL A 102 -6.42 30.25 -3.98
N LYS A 103 -7.21 30.68 -2.99
CA LYS A 103 -7.34 32.12 -2.69
C LYS A 103 -6.28 32.65 -1.73
N LYS A 104 -5.80 31.82 -0.78
CA LYS A 104 -4.77 32.25 0.19
C LYS A 104 -3.37 31.74 -0.17
N GLY A 105 -3.22 30.90 -1.19
CA GLY A 105 -1.92 30.38 -1.60
C GLY A 105 -1.32 29.34 -0.64
N GLU A 106 -2.14 28.69 0.19
CA GLU A 106 -1.68 27.72 1.20
C GLU A 106 -1.41 26.33 0.58
N TRP A 107 -0.52 26.27 -0.43
CA TRP A 107 -0.21 25.05 -1.19
C TRP A 107 0.33 23.90 -0.36
N TRP A 108 0.96 24.19 0.78
CA TRP A 108 1.44 23.19 1.74
C TRP A 108 0.33 22.27 2.24
N ARG A 109 -0.95 22.70 2.18
CA ARG A 109 -2.12 21.90 2.53
C ARG A 109 -2.32 20.66 1.66
N LEU A 110 -1.83 20.70 0.41
CA LEU A 110 -1.87 19.53 -0.48
C LEU A 110 -1.00 18.37 0.01
N PHE A 111 0.03 18.69 0.81
CA PHE A 111 0.93 17.71 1.41
C PHE A 111 0.54 17.37 2.84
N SER A 112 0.16 18.35 3.66
CA SER A 112 -0.23 18.08 5.05
C SER A 112 -1.52 17.25 5.14
N CYS A 113 -2.48 17.43 4.23
CA CYS A 113 -3.74 16.69 4.28
C CYS A 113 -3.57 15.17 4.10
N ILE A 114 -2.47 14.72 3.47
CA ILE A 114 -2.15 13.30 3.27
C ILE A 114 -1.99 12.58 4.61
N TRP A 115 -1.52 13.28 5.64
CA TRP A 115 -1.22 12.71 6.95
C TRP A 115 -2.37 12.86 7.96
N LEU A 116 -3.37 13.69 7.65
CA LEU A 116 -4.51 13.94 8.51
C LEU A 116 -5.63 12.94 8.23
N HIS A 117 -6.36 12.54 9.26
CA HIS A 117 -7.44 11.58 9.13
C HIS A 117 -8.74 12.12 9.74
N ALA A 118 -9.84 11.99 9.00
CA ALA A 118 -11.15 12.50 9.39
C ALA A 118 -11.72 11.86 10.68
N GLY A 119 -11.27 10.66 11.03
CA GLY A 119 -11.72 9.93 12.22
C GLY A 119 -11.06 8.56 12.34
N ALA A 120 -11.32 7.88 13.45
CA ALA A 120 -10.70 6.60 13.79
C ALA A 120 -11.04 5.51 12.77
N ILE A 121 -12.30 5.43 12.30
CA ILE A 121 -12.70 4.46 11.26
C ILE A 121 -11.91 4.69 9.98
N HIS A 122 -11.76 5.95 9.58
CA HIS A 122 -11.03 6.32 8.38
C HIS A 122 -9.54 6.00 8.51
N LEU A 123 -8.92 6.27 9.67
CA LEU A 123 -7.54 5.88 9.96
C LEU A 123 -7.35 4.37 9.86
N ILE A 124 -8.18 3.58 10.53
CA ILE A 124 -8.07 2.11 10.54
C ILE A 124 -8.14 1.55 9.11
N ALA A 125 -9.10 2.03 8.30
CA ALA A 125 -9.23 1.58 6.91
C ALA A 125 -7.98 1.91 6.07
N ASN A 126 -7.43 3.11 6.24
CA ASN A 126 -6.20 3.51 5.53
C ASN A 126 -5.00 2.67 5.99
N MET A 127 -4.84 2.49 7.30
CA MET A 127 -3.71 1.77 7.87
C MET A 127 -3.72 0.28 7.53
N MET A 128 -4.89 -0.36 7.52
CA MET A 128 -5.03 -1.73 7.06
C MET A 128 -4.60 -1.86 5.60
N SER A 129 -5.11 -0.98 4.73
CA SER A 129 -4.75 -0.97 3.31
C SER A 129 -3.25 -0.69 3.11
N LEU A 130 -2.68 0.25 3.85
CA LEU A 130 -1.26 0.59 3.83
C LEU A 130 -0.39 -0.61 4.19
N LEU A 131 -0.74 -1.34 5.26
CA LEU A 131 0.04 -2.50 5.69
C LEU A 131 -0.10 -3.69 4.73
N PHE A 132 -1.30 -3.98 4.21
CA PHE A 132 -1.50 -5.10 3.29
C PHE A 132 -0.83 -4.88 1.93
N ILE A 133 -1.00 -3.69 1.35
CA ILE A 133 -0.56 -3.40 -0.02
C ILE A 133 0.83 -2.76 0.00
N GLY A 134 1.04 -1.77 0.87
CA GLY A 134 2.29 -1.03 0.94
C GLY A 134 3.48 -1.90 1.31
N VAL A 135 3.37 -2.75 2.34
CA VAL A 135 4.49 -3.62 2.75
C VAL A 135 4.88 -4.58 1.63
N ARG A 136 3.88 -5.17 0.97
CA ARG A 136 4.07 -6.07 -0.17
C ARG A 136 4.81 -5.36 -1.30
N LEU A 137 4.34 -4.18 -1.69
CA LEU A 137 4.96 -3.37 -2.74
C LEU A 137 6.36 -2.90 -2.36
N GLU A 138 6.61 -2.53 -1.10
CA GLU A 138 7.94 -2.10 -0.64
C GLU A 138 8.96 -3.23 -0.73
N GLN A 139 8.55 -4.46 -0.39
CA GLN A 139 9.40 -5.64 -0.51
C GLN A 139 9.76 -5.98 -1.97
N GLU A 140 8.86 -5.71 -2.92
CA GLU A 140 9.07 -6.01 -4.35
C GLU A 140 9.85 -4.93 -5.08
N PHE A 141 9.44 -3.67 -4.90
CA PHE A 141 9.91 -2.55 -5.71
C PHE A 141 10.96 -1.71 -4.98
N GLY A 142 11.09 -1.88 -3.66
CA GLY A 142 11.98 -1.11 -2.80
C GLY A 142 11.36 0.20 -2.33
N PHE A 143 11.84 0.68 -1.18
CA PHE A 143 11.31 1.87 -0.49
C PHE A 143 11.34 3.15 -1.34
N LEU A 144 12.33 3.35 -2.22
CA LEU A 144 12.43 4.56 -3.05
C LEU A 144 11.25 4.66 -4.03
N LYS A 145 10.93 3.57 -4.73
CA LYS A 145 9.84 3.56 -5.72
C LYS A 145 8.49 3.72 -5.03
N ILE A 146 8.29 3.02 -3.91
CA ILE A 146 7.05 3.09 -3.16
C ILE A 146 6.88 4.44 -2.46
N GLY A 147 7.96 5.03 -1.94
CA GLY A 147 7.92 6.38 -1.38
C GLY A 147 7.56 7.45 -2.42
N LEU A 148 8.17 7.40 -3.61
CA LEU A 148 7.81 8.30 -4.69
C LEU A 148 6.37 8.09 -5.16
N LEU A 149 5.94 6.84 -5.31
CA LEU A 149 4.57 6.50 -5.67
C LEU A 149 3.59 7.06 -4.61
N TYR A 150 3.86 6.85 -3.33
CA TYR A 150 3.02 7.34 -2.23
C TYR A 150 2.87 8.86 -2.28
N VAL A 151 3.97 9.60 -2.38
CA VAL A 151 3.95 11.08 -2.40
C VAL A 151 3.27 11.61 -3.65
N LEU A 152 3.59 11.08 -4.84
CA LEU A 152 3.02 11.56 -6.11
C LEU A 152 1.53 11.24 -6.22
N SER A 153 1.12 10.04 -5.83
CA SER A 153 -0.29 9.65 -5.83
C SER A 153 -1.09 10.40 -4.76
N GLY A 154 -0.51 10.62 -3.57
CA GLY A 154 -1.11 11.47 -2.53
C GLY A 154 -1.31 12.89 -3.04
N PHE A 155 -0.27 13.52 -3.59
CA PHE A 155 -0.35 14.87 -4.16
C PHE A 155 -1.36 14.95 -5.31
N GLY A 156 -1.34 14.00 -6.24
CA GLY A 156 -2.29 13.94 -7.36
C GLY A 156 -3.73 13.77 -6.88
N GLY A 157 -3.96 12.92 -5.88
CA GLY A 157 -5.26 12.74 -5.24
C GLY A 157 -5.75 14.04 -4.56
N SER A 158 -4.87 14.70 -3.80
CA SER A 158 -5.17 16.00 -3.18
C SER A 158 -5.51 17.06 -4.23
N LEU A 159 -4.76 17.11 -5.33
CA LEU A 159 -5.00 18.06 -6.42
C LEU A 159 -6.36 17.82 -7.08
N LEU A 160 -6.66 16.56 -7.46
CA LEU A 160 -7.95 16.19 -8.04
C LEU A 160 -9.11 16.48 -7.09
N SER A 161 -8.94 16.18 -5.79
CA SER A 161 -9.91 16.50 -4.74
C SER A 161 -10.17 18.01 -4.69
N SER A 162 -9.10 18.82 -4.72
CA SER A 162 -9.23 20.28 -4.69
C SER A 162 -10.02 20.83 -5.88
N LEU A 163 -9.82 20.29 -7.08
CA LEU A 163 -10.48 20.74 -8.29
C LEU A 163 -11.97 20.35 -8.34
N ASN A 164 -12.31 19.16 -7.84
CA ASN A 164 -13.63 18.56 -7.98
C ASN A 164 -14.56 18.78 -6.77
N LEU A 165 -14.00 19.02 -5.58
CA LEU A 165 -14.73 19.18 -4.32
C LEU A 165 -14.50 20.57 -3.73
N GLN A 166 -14.99 21.60 -4.41
CA GLN A 166 -14.77 23.00 -4.02
C GLN A 166 -15.41 23.40 -2.68
N SER A 167 -16.38 22.62 -2.19
CA SER A 167 -17.15 22.89 -0.96
C SER A 167 -16.91 21.89 0.16
N ALA A 168 -16.09 20.85 -0.03
CA ALA A 168 -15.85 19.82 0.97
C ALA A 168 -14.38 19.82 1.43
N MET A 169 -14.18 19.58 2.73
CA MET A 169 -12.84 19.34 3.27
C MET A 169 -12.37 17.93 2.93
N SER A 170 -11.12 17.79 2.51
CA SER A 170 -10.50 16.51 2.20
C SER A 170 -9.27 16.27 3.07
N VAL A 171 -9.15 15.07 3.61
CA VAL A 171 -8.04 14.61 4.43
C VAL A 171 -7.83 13.12 4.17
N GLY A 172 -6.61 12.63 4.35
CA GLY A 172 -6.29 11.21 4.37
C GLY A 172 -5.27 10.78 3.33
N ALA A 173 -4.59 9.68 3.65
CA ALA A 173 -3.64 9.00 2.77
C ALA A 173 -4.30 8.28 1.58
N SER A 174 -5.63 8.32 1.46
CA SER A 174 -6.41 7.52 0.50
C SER A 174 -6.00 7.74 -0.95
N GLY A 175 -5.63 8.96 -1.34
CA GLY A 175 -5.08 9.23 -2.68
C GLY A 175 -3.77 8.47 -2.96
N ALA A 176 -2.88 8.40 -1.96
CA ALA A 176 -1.65 7.62 -2.04
C ALA A 176 -1.93 6.11 -2.10
N LEU A 177 -2.89 5.64 -1.30
CA LEU A 177 -3.32 4.24 -1.29
C LEU A 177 -3.95 3.81 -2.61
N PHE A 178 -4.79 4.63 -3.23
CA PHE A 178 -5.36 4.34 -4.56
C PHE A 178 -4.28 4.24 -5.63
N GLY A 179 -3.22 5.06 -5.54
CA GLY A 179 -2.05 4.93 -6.40
C GLY A 179 -1.32 3.60 -6.21
N MET A 180 -1.11 3.18 -4.96
CA MET A 180 -0.49 1.89 -4.65
C MET A 180 -1.34 0.70 -5.10
N LEU A 181 -2.66 0.75 -4.89
CA LEU A 181 -3.61 -0.22 -5.44
C LEU A 181 -3.53 -0.31 -6.97
N GLY A 182 -3.44 0.84 -7.64
CA GLY A 182 -3.26 0.91 -9.09
C GLY A 182 -1.95 0.28 -9.56
N ALA A 183 -0.85 0.49 -8.82
CA ALA A 183 0.43 -0.14 -9.13
C ALA A 183 0.39 -1.67 -8.98
N MET A 184 -0.20 -2.16 -7.89
CA MET A 184 -0.40 -3.60 -7.67
C MET A 184 -1.28 -4.23 -8.77
N LEU A 185 -2.34 -3.53 -9.19
CA LEU A 185 -3.19 -4.00 -10.30
C LEU A 185 -2.44 -3.99 -11.63
N SER A 186 -1.64 -2.96 -11.91
CA SER A 186 -0.82 -2.86 -13.12
C SER A 186 0.21 -3.99 -13.19
N GLU A 187 0.80 -4.38 -12.06
CA GLU A 187 1.69 -5.52 -11.98
C GLU A 187 0.96 -6.83 -12.31
N LEU A 188 -0.21 -7.05 -11.70
CA LEU A 188 -1.02 -8.24 -11.93
C LEU A 188 -1.41 -8.36 -13.41
N LEU A 189 -1.78 -7.27 -14.07
CA LEU A 189 -2.15 -7.24 -15.48
C LEU A 189 -0.94 -7.45 -16.41
N THR A 190 0.20 -6.85 -16.10
CA THR A 190 1.41 -6.94 -16.93
C THR A 190 2.04 -8.33 -16.85
N ASN A 191 2.02 -8.94 -15.66
CA ASN A 191 2.52 -10.29 -15.42
C ASN A 191 1.43 -11.37 -15.55
N TRP A 192 0.24 -10.99 -16.03
CA TRP A 192 -0.93 -11.88 -16.14
C TRP A 192 -0.63 -13.13 -16.97
N THR A 193 0.19 -13.01 -18.02
CA THR A 193 0.59 -14.15 -18.87
C THR A 193 1.41 -15.20 -18.14
N ILE A 194 2.19 -14.81 -17.11
CA ILE A 194 2.96 -15.74 -16.27
C ILE A 194 2.03 -16.42 -15.25
N TYR A 195 1.07 -15.67 -14.69
CA TYR A 195 0.08 -16.21 -13.76
C TYR A 195 -0.94 -17.12 -14.44
N SER A 196 -1.44 -16.76 -15.63
CA SER A 196 -2.36 -17.57 -16.44
C SER A 196 -1.74 -18.90 -16.86
N ASN A 197 -0.41 -19.00 -16.95
CA ASN A 197 0.31 -20.25 -17.23
C ASN A 197 0.49 -21.14 -15.98
N LYS A 198 0.36 -20.60 -14.77
CA LYS A 198 0.36 -21.39 -13.51
C LYS A 198 -1.03 -21.91 -13.14
N VAL A 199 -2.10 -21.25 -13.58
CA VAL A 199 -3.49 -21.68 -13.34
C VAL A 199 -3.82 -23.08 -13.91
N PRO A 200 -3.38 -23.48 -15.13
CA PRO A 200 -3.58 -24.85 -15.59
C PRO A 200 -2.79 -25.87 -14.75
N SER A 201 -1.67 -25.47 -14.12
CA SER A 201 -0.87 -26.38 -13.29
C SER A 201 -1.59 -26.82 -12.01
N ASN A 202 -2.44 -25.96 -11.45
CA ASN A 202 -3.25 -26.30 -10.27
C ASN A 202 -4.45 -27.21 -10.62
N TYR A 203 -5.02 -27.06 -11.83
CA TYR A 203 -6.03 -27.99 -12.34
C TYR A 203 -5.42 -29.35 -12.71
N ILE A 204 -4.20 -29.37 -13.28
CA ILE A 204 -3.47 -30.61 -13.59
C ILE A 204 -3.05 -31.36 -12.31
N PHE A 205 -2.71 -30.65 -11.23
CA PHE A 205 -2.39 -31.28 -9.95
C PHE A 205 -3.60 -31.96 -9.31
N PHE A 206 -4.77 -31.31 -9.35
CA PHE A 206 -6.03 -31.92 -8.86
C PHE A 206 -6.51 -33.08 -9.75
N CYS A 207 -6.31 -32.98 -11.07
CA CYS A 207 -6.70 -34.03 -12.02
C CYS A 207 -5.79 -35.27 -11.92
N LYS A 208 -4.48 -35.10 -11.71
CA LYS A 208 -3.55 -36.21 -11.46
C LYS A 208 -3.82 -36.95 -10.15
N ILE A 209 -4.33 -36.28 -9.13
CA ILE A 209 -4.76 -36.92 -7.88
C ILE A 209 -6.03 -37.75 -8.11
N CYS A 210 -6.98 -37.27 -8.92
CA CYS A 210 -8.17 -38.07 -9.29
C CYS A 210 -7.82 -39.32 -10.12
N GLU A 211 -6.83 -39.25 -11.01
CA GLU A 211 -6.44 -40.38 -11.88
C GLU A 211 -5.73 -41.51 -11.12
N GLN A 212 -5.09 -41.22 -9.99
CA GLN A 212 -4.50 -42.25 -9.10
C GLN A 212 -5.55 -43.03 -8.30
N PHE A 213 -6.75 -42.47 -8.06
CA PHE A 213 -7.80 -43.14 -7.29
C PHE A 213 -8.69 -44.06 -8.13
N THR A 214 -8.73 -43.92 -9.46
CA THR A 214 -9.52 -44.79 -10.36
C THR A 214 -8.83 -46.10 -10.75
N HIS A 215 -7.54 -46.27 -10.45
CA HIS A 215 -6.77 -47.48 -10.79
C HIS A 215 -6.58 -48.48 -9.62
N GLN A 216 -7.25 -48.28 -8.48
CA GLN A 216 -7.30 -49.24 -7.36
C GLN A 216 -8.71 -49.77 -7.05
N GLY A 217 -9.62 -49.74 -8.04
CA GLY A 217 -10.94 -50.39 -7.98
C GLY A 217 -10.97 -51.66 -8.80
#